data_AF-A0A932N9D6-F1
#
_entry.id   AF-A0A932N9D6-F1
#
_cell.length_a   1.000
_cell.length_b   1.000
_cell.length_c   1.000
_cell.angle_alpha   90.00
_cell.angle_beta   90.00
_cell.angle_gamma   90.00
#
_symmetry.space_group_name_H-M   'P 1'
#
loop_
_entity.id
_entity.type
_entity.pdbx_description
1 polymer ?
#
loop_
_entity_poly.entity_id
_entity_poly.type
_entity_poly.pdbx_seq_one_letter_code
_entity_poly.pdbx_strand_id
1 'polypeptide(L)'
;MLSHFWRFAAVVLILFALGVPRSIAFACTPPPGGLPFFSVTDHVNAAPIVLEGVVIATAGQYFPEIATIQIVQYIKGNGPSTIKVAGYGPSSVCLSSVVLGDHFVFYVSGDDVNGYQAFYLSQFDSIAPADSQTLAEAAAASGQQPIFLSPAEPILTQVAAVRGSDGTPAPTLDRSPILTEVYATSNAAVAAYATDPAGQSVILTQAAATLFTLSATPVPCASTHSIAEHTQAADVVAEGVVTQTDGGIVAVQVVQYFKKSNSSFSPNLQLNIIQSANCSLALSVGDHYIFYALGDPVLPVYALNQDNYVPIAPVDETTIAEITAASGQEPEAVQSLEGIILSLSATGTVTALPPQLATVTPTPTPFSSFNLTPTPFITPVPPPNPFLTVESLTLAGICGIVALLVGLGLGVAATLILRQRD
;
A
#
# COMPACT_ATOMS: atom_id res chain seq x y z
N MET A 1 19.88 30.29 54.38
CA MET A 1 19.67 28.88 53.97
C MET A 1 18.85 28.74 52.68
N LEU A 2 17.71 29.44 52.53
CA LEU A 2 16.84 29.30 51.34
C LEU A 2 17.52 29.66 49.99
N SER A 3 18.43 30.64 49.96
CA SER A 3 19.10 31.09 48.73
C SER A 3 20.16 30.11 48.19
N HIS A 4 20.69 29.23 49.04
CA HIS A 4 21.72 28.26 48.63
C HIS A 4 21.08 26.99 48.05
N PHE A 5 19.87 26.64 48.52
CA PHE A 5 19.09 25.51 48.00
C PHE A 5 18.73 25.68 46.52
N TRP A 6 18.27 26.88 46.13
CA TRP A 6 17.91 27.18 44.73
C TRP A 6 19.09 27.11 43.77
N ARG A 7 20.29 27.52 44.21
CA ARG A 7 21.50 27.46 43.37
C ARG A 7 21.93 26.01 43.15
N PHE A 8 21.83 25.17 44.17
CA PHE A 8 22.15 23.74 44.04
C PHE A 8 21.17 23.01 43.12
N ALA A 9 19.87 23.27 43.28
CA ALA A 9 18.83 22.68 42.42
C ALA A 9 19.02 23.06 40.94
N ALA A 10 19.35 24.31 40.64
CA ALA A 10 19.60 24.77 39.27
C ALA A 10 20.84 24.10 38.66
N VAL A 11 21.93 23.96 39.42
CA VAL A 11 23.16 23.31 38.93
C VAL A 11 22.94 21.83 38.66
N VAL A 12 22.20 21.12 39.54
CA VAL A 12 21.86 19.70 39.33
C VAL A 12 20.98 19.52 38.08
N LEU A 13 20.03 20.42 37.85
CA LEU A 13 19.13 20.35 36.69
C LEU A 13 19.87 20.66 35.38
N ILE A 14 20.81 21.60 35.40
CA ILE A 14 21.70 21.89 34.25
C ILE A 14 22.64 20.71 33.98
N LEU A 15 23.21 20.08 35.01
CA LEU A 15 24.05 18.89 34.86
C LEU A 15 23.24 17.69 34.34
N PHE A 16 21.97 17.54 34.69
CA PHE A 16 21.09 16.52 34.11
C PHE A 16 20.75 16.82 32.65
N ALA A 17 20.57 18.09 32.29
CA ALA A 17 20.29 18.50 30.91
C ALA A 17 21.53 18.40 29.99
N LEU A 18 22.74 18.57 30.53
CA LEU A 18 24.00 18.54 29.77
C LEU A 18 24.76 17.20 29.86
N GLY A 19 24.50 16.40 30.90
CA GLY A 19 25.32 15.25 31.28
C GLY A 19 24.76 13.88 30.88
N VAL A 20 23.53 13.80 30.36
CA VAL A 20 23.08 12.58 29.68
C VAL A 20 23.47 12.76 28.21
N PRO A 21 24.61 12.20 27.74
CA PRO A 21 24.83 12.12 26.31
C PRO A 21 23.57 11.50 25.73
N ARG A 22 22.94 12.20 24.79
CA ARG A 22 21.95 11.57 23.91
C ARG A 22 22.73 10.58 23.07
N SER A 23 23.08 9.46 23.68
CA SER A 23 23.51 8.27 22.98
C SER A 23 22.29 7.85 22.20
N ILE A 24 22.14 8.45 21.01
CA ILE A 24 21.31 7.90 19.96
C ILE A 24 22.03 6.60 19.63
N ALA A 25 21.73 5.56 20.40
CA ALA A 25 22.19 4.23 20.12
C ALA A 25 21.51 3.88 18.80
N PHE A 26 22.24 4.10 17.71
CA PHE A 26 21.87 3.59 16.41
C PHE A 26 21.96 2.06 16.55
N ALA A 27 20.85 1.45 16.96
CA ALA A 27 20.76 0.02 17.26
C ALA A 27 21.25 -0.85 16.09
N CYS A 28 21.23 -0.30 14.87
CA CYS A 28 21.63 -0.95 13.65
C CYS A 28 22.95 -0.45 13.06
N THR A 29 23.80 0.22 13.85
CA THR A 29 25.14 0.55 13.36
C THR A 29 25.95 -0.74 13.28
N PRO A 30 26.45 -1.12 12.08
CA PRO A 30 27.27 -2.30 11.95
C PRO A 30 28.52 -2.15 12.83
N PRO A 31 28.97 -3.23 13.50
CA PRO A 31 30.21 -3.19 14.25
C PRO A 31 31.39 -2.91 13.30
N PRO A 32 32.55 -2.44 13.81
CA PRO A 32 33.77 -2.34 13.00
C PRO A 32 34.07 -3.69 12.34
N GLY A 33 34.07 -3.73 11.00
CA GLY A 33 34.15 -4.97 10.22
C GLY A 33 32.88 -5.33 9.43
N GLY A 34 31.79 -4.59 9.62
CA GLY A 34 30.53 -4.83 8.93
C GLY A 34 29.66 -5.87 9.64
N LEU A 35 28.41 -6.01 9.19
CA LEU A 35 27.59 -7.15 9.58
C LEU A 35 28.03 -8.40 8.82
N PRO A 36 27.95 -9.60 9.43
CA PRO A 36 28.13 -10.82 8.69
C PRO A 36 27.12 -10.87 7.53
N PHE A 37 27.62 -11.21 6.35
CA PHE A 37 26.79 -11.47 5.17
C PHE A 37 26.54 -12.97 5.08
N PHE A 38 25.27 -13.36 5.01
CA PHE A 38 24.84 -14.74 4.87
C PHE A 38 24.23 -14.93 3.48
N SER A 39 24.59 -16.02 2.81
CA SER A 39 24.04 -16.38 1.51
C SER A 39 22.59 -16.86 1.62
N VAL A 40 21.88 -16.98 0.49
CA VAL A 40 20.57 -17.64 0.44
C VAL A 40 20.69 -19.08 0.94
N THR A 41 21.76 -19.77 0.55
CA THR A 41 22.09 -21.12 1.03
C THR A 41 22.21 -21.18 2.56
N ASP A 42 22.90 -20.22 3.20
CA ASP A 42 23.04 -20.19 4.67
C ASP A 42 21.68 -20.04 5.36
N HIS A 43 20.84 -19.13 4.86
CA HIS A 43 19.49 -18.93 5.39
C HIS A 43 18.60 -20.16 5.20
N VAL A 44 18.63 -20.78 4.03
CA VAL A 44 17.81 -21.96 3.74
C VAL A 44 18.21 -23.14 4.61
N ASN A 45 19.51 -23.30 4.87
CA ASN A 45 20.00 -24.34 5.77
C ASN A 45 19.54 -24.10 7.22
N ALA A 46 19.59 -22.86 7.69
CA ALA A 46 19.26 -22.50 9.07
C ALA A 46 17.76 -22.38 9.36
N ALA A 47 16.99 -21.79 8.44
CA ALA A 47 15.56 -21.53 8.63
C ALA A 47 14.76 -22.85 8.60
N PRO A 48 13.85 -23.10 9.55
CA PRO A 48 12.98 -24.29 9.53
C PRO A 48 12.02 -24.28 8.34
N ILE A 49 11.50 -23.11 7.97
CA ILE A 49 10.55 -22.91 6.88
C ILE A 49 11.13 -21.87 5.91
N VAL A 50 11.06 -22.19 4.62
CA VAL A 50 11.42 -21.27 3.53
C VAL A 50 10.28 -21.31 2.52
N LEU A 51 9.73 -20.14 2.19
CA LEU A 51 8.59 -20.03 1.29
C LEU A 51 8.74 -18.84 0.36
N GLU A 52 8.10 -18.93 -0.79
CA GLU A 52 7.84 -17.82 -1.68
C GLU A 52 6.42 -17.33 -1.44
N GLY A 53 6.22 -16.03 -1.29
CA GLY A 53 4.88 -15.48 -1.04
C GLY A 53 4.73 -14.01 -1.38
N VAL A 54 3.50 -13.54 -1.31
CA VAL A 54 3.14 -12.14 -1.50
C VAL A 54 2.49 -11.61 -0.23
N VAL A 55 2.91 -10.44 0.23
CA VAL A 55 2.28 -9.77 1.39
C VAL A 55 0.91 -9.26 0.98
N ILE A 56 -0.16 -9.76 1.61
CA ILE A 56 -1.56 -9.39 1.30
C ILE A 56 -2.21 -8.52 2.37
N ALA A 57 -1.58 -8.38 3.53
CA ALA A 57 -1.94 -7.39 4.54
C ALA A 57 -0.76 -7.19 5.50
N THR A 58 -0.67 -6.02 6.12
CA THR A 58 0.19 -5.83 7.29
C THR A 58 -0.62 -5.27 8.45
N ALA A 59 -0.22 -5.59 9.68
CA ALA A 59 -0.90 -5.17 10.89
C ALA A 59 0.10 -4.84 12.00
N GLY A 60 -0.24 -3.84 12.82
CA GLY A 60 0.58 -3.35 13.92
C GLY A 60 1.11 -1.94 13.65
N GLN A 61 0.67 -0.96 14.43
CA GLN A 61 1.16 0.43 14.35
C GLN A 61 2.52 0.64 15.02
N TYR A 62 2.95 -0.30 15.88
CA TYR A 62 4.13 -0.18 16.72
C TYR A 62 4.81 -1.56 16.80
N PHE A 63 6.11 -1.61 16.55
CA PHE A 63 6.89 -2.83 16.28
C PHE A 63 6.78 -3.93 17.35
N PRO A 64 6.87 -5.21 16.96
CA PRO A 64 7.05 -5.72 15.59
C PRO A 64 5.74 -5.75 14.77
N GLU A 65 5.85 -5.46 13.48
CA GLU A 65 4.78 -5.59 12.49
C GLU A 65 4.52 -7.07 12.15
N ILE A 66 3.25 -7.37 11.88
CA ILE A 66 2.79 -8.69 11.45
C ILE A 66 2.40 -8.60 9.98
N ALA A 67 3.06 -9.39 9.13
CA ALA A 67 2.70 -9.53 7.72
C ALA A 67 1.81 -10.76 7.52
N THR A 68 0.68 -10.59 6.85
CA THR A 68 -0.11 -11.69 6.32
C THR A 68 0.39 -12.01 4.92
N ILE A 69 0.89 -13.22 4.72
CA ILE A 69 1.55 -13.66 3.50
C ILE A 69 0.70 -14.73 2.83
N GLN A 70 0.33 -14.48 1.57
CA GLN A 70 -0.23 -15.48 0.69
C GLN A 70 0.92 -16.25 0.04
N ILE A 71 0.98 -17.56 0.30
CA ILE A 71 2.08 -18.40 -0.13
C ILE A 71 1.84 -18.87 -1.56
N VAL A 72 2.86 -18.70 -2.39
CA VAL A 72 2.92 -19.25 -3.76
C VAL A 72 3.39 -20.70 -3.68
N GLN A 73 4.52 -20.91 -3.01
CA GLN A 73 5.10 -22.24 -2.80
C GLN A 73 5.92 -22.33 -1.51
N TYR A 74 5.97 -23.51 -0.91
CA TYR A 74 6.96 -23.85 0.11
C TYR A 74 8.21 -24.42 -0.56
N ILE A 75 9.36 -23.79 -0.34
CA ILE A 75 10.68 -24.23 -0.82
C ILE A 75 11.30 -25.21 0.18
N LYS A 76 11.03 -25.00 1.47
CA LYS A 76 11.39 -25.87 2.59
C LYS A 76 10.28 -25.85 3.64
N GLY A 77 9.91 -27.02 4.15
CA GLY A 77 8.85 -27.16 5.15
C GLY A 77 7.46 -27.22 4.51
N ASN A 78 6.41 -27.04 5.32
CA ASN A 78 5.02 -27.07 4.89
C ASN A 78 4.13 -26.21 5.80
N GLY A 79 2.90 -25.96 5.37
CA GLY A 79 1.92 -25.22 6.14
C GLY A 79 0.70 -24.82 5.30
N PRO A 80 -0.19 -23.95 5.82
CA PRO A 80 -1.36 -23.47 5.10
C PRO A 80 -0.96 -22.55 3.94
N SER A 81 -1.90 -22.23 3.05
CA SER A 81 -1.69 -21.33 1.91
C SER A 81 -1.57 -19.85 2.31
N THR A 82 -1.96 -19.49 3.53
CA THR A 82 -1.85 -18.12 4.06
C THR A 82 -1.38 -18.19 5.50
N ILE A 83 -0.36 -17.40 5.85
CA ILE A 83 0.20 -17.34 7.20
C ILE A 83 0.33 -15.90 7.70
N LYS A 84 0.32 -15.72 9.02
CA LYS A 84 0.64 -14.44 9.67
C LYS A 84 2.02 -14.57 10.31
N VAL A 85 2.96 -13.77 9.85
CA VAL A 85 4.36 -13.81 10.29
C VAL A 85 4.68 -12.52 11.03
N ALA A 86 5.02 -12.64 12.31
CA ALA A 86 5.47 -11.53 13.13
C ALA A 86 6.98 -11.31 12.99
N GLY A 87 7.47 -10.15 13.43
CA GLY A 87 8.91 -9.85 13.45
C GLY A 87 9.41 -9.05 12.25
N TYR A 88 8.51 -8.42 11.51
CA TYR A 88 8.89 -7.39 10.54
C TYR A 88 8.84 -6.00 11.18
N GLY A 89 9.45 -5.02 10.52
CA GLY A 89 9.43 -3.65 10.98
C GLY A 89 10.43 -2.78 10.22
N PRO A 90 10.57 -1.50 10.59
CA PRO A 90 11.39 -0.55 9.90
C PRO A 90 12.85 -0.84 10.19
N SER A 91 13.67 -0.32 9.30
CA SER A 91 15.10 -0.49 9.40
C SER A 91 15.72 0.12 10.67
N SER A 92 15.02 1.04 11.34
CA SER A 92 15.48 1.68 12.58
C SER A 92 15.58 0.73 13.78
N VAL A 93 14.91 -0.43 13.74
CA VAL A 93 14.99 -1.49 14.77
C VAL A 93 15.64 -2.78 14.25
N CYS A 94 16.33 -2.71 13.12
CA CYS A 94 17.16 -3.79 12.58
C CYS A 94 16.39 -4.98 12.03
N LEU A 95 15.09 -4.78 11.76
CA LEU A 95 14.18 -5.75 11.19
C LEU A 95 13.99 -5.49 9.70
N SER A 96 13.72 -6.55 8.94
CA SER A 96 13.30 -6.44 7.55
C SER A 96 11.92 -5.77 7.49
N SER A 97 11.80 -4.79 6.61
CA SER A 97 10.53 -4.11 6.34
C SER A 97 9.85 -4.80 5.17
N VAL A 98 8.54 -4.99 5.27
CA VAL A 98 7.72 -5.49 4.18
C VAL A 98 6.47 -4.63 4.09
N VAL A 99 5.96 -4.44 2.88
CA VAL A 99 4.73 -3.68 2.64
C VAL A 99 3.78 -4.51 1.79
N LEU A 100 2.49 -4.19 1.86
CA LEU A 100 1.45 -4.82 1.05
C LEU A 100 1.89 -4.92 -0.42
N GLY A 101 1.90 -6.11 -1.02
CA GLY A 101 2.27 -6.34 -2.42
C GLY A 101 3.71 -6.78 -2.67
N ASP A 102 4.53 -6.78 -1.63
CA ASP A 102 5.89 -7.30 -1.76
C ASP A 102 5.90 -8.80 -2.01
N HIS A 103 6.75 -9.22 -2.95
CA HIS A 103 6.94 -10.62 -3.37
C HIS A 103 8.40 -11.03 -3.08
N PHE A 104 8.55 -11.93 -2.11
CA PHE A 104 9.87 -12.33 -1.61
C PHE A 104 9.94 -13.84 -1.34
N VAL A 105 11.16 -14.32 -1.20
CA VAL A 105 11.47 -15.52 -0.42
C VAL A 105 11.57 -15.11 1.05
N PHE A 106 10.76 -15.75 1.90
CA PHE A 106 10.71 -15.48 3.33
C PHE A 106 11.36 -16.61 4.12
N TYR A 107 12.21 -16.24 5.08
CA TYR A 107 12.79 -17.16 6.05
C TYR A 107 11.97 -17.10 7.33
N VAL A 108 11.37 -18.23 7.72
CA VAL A 108 10.35 -18.27 8.77
C VAL A 108 10.65 -19.39 9.77
N SER A 109 10.30 -19.15 11.03
CA SER A 109 10.30 -20.15 12.10
C SER A 109 8.92 -20.19 12.78
N GLY A 110 8.67 -21.25 13.56
CA GLY A 110 7.38 -21.46 14.22
C GLY A 110 6.43 -22.36 13.42
N ASP A 111 5.18 -22.39 13.86
CA ASP A 111 4.12 -23.25 13.33
C ASP A 111 2.72 -22.63 13.59
N ASP A 112 1.65 -23.34 13.24
CA ASP A 112 0.27 -22.91 13.39
C ASP A 112 -0.18 -22.80 14.86
N VAL A 113 0.48 -23.52 15.77
CA VAL A 113 0.17 -23.52 17.22
C VAL A 113 0.89 -22.37 17.93
N ASN A 114 2.17 -22.17 17.62
CA ASN A 114 3.05 -21.21 18.28
C ASN A 114 3.09 -19.85 17.56
N GLY A 115 2.52 -19.78 16.36
CA GLY A 115 2.61 -18.62 15.47
C GLY A 115 3.91 -18.62 14.67
N TYR A 116 3.88 -17.92 13.53
CA TYR A 116 5.03 -17.79 12.66
C TYR A 116 5.80 -16.51 12.97
N GLN A 117 7.13 -16.59 12.93
CA GLN A 117 8.05 -15.51 13.21
C GLN A 117 9.11 -15.42 12.10
N ALA A 118 9.42 -14.21 11.64
CA ALA A 118 10.52 -13.93 10.73
C ALA A 118 11.84 -14.44 11.34
N PHE A 119 12.61 -15.20 10.55
CA PHE A 119 13.87 -15.81 10.96
C PHE A 119 15.04 -14.99 10.43
N TYR A 120 15.95 -14.61 11.33
CA TYR A 120 17.09 -13.73 11.03
C TYR A 120 18.40 -14.44 11.38
N LEU A 121 19.40 -14.32 10.51
CA LEU A 121 20.80 -14.66 10.83
C LEU A 121 21.61 -13.40 11.15
N SER A 122 21.20 -12.25 10.59
CA SER A 122 21.77 -10.92 10.72
C SER A 122 20.64 -9.88 10.75
N GLN A 123 20.98 -8.61 10.60
CA GLN A 123 19.98 -7.55 10.50
C GLN A 123 19.45 -7.48 9.06
N PHE A 124 18.14 -7.24 8.90
CA PHE A 124 17.48 -7.06 7.59
C PHE A 124 17.45 -8.26 6.65
N ASP A 125 17.82 -9.46 7.11
CA ASP A 125 18.04 -10.63 6.24
C ASP A 125 16.96 -11.72 6.32
N SER A 126 15.79 -11.44 6.91
CA SER A 126 14.70 -12.43 6.97
C SER A 126 13.92 -12.60 5.64
N ILE A 127 14.29 -11.84 4.61
CA ILE A 127 13.69 -11.87 3.27
C ILE A 127 14.76 -11.78 2.20
N ALA A 128 14.50 -12.38 1.03
CA ALA A 128 15.31 -12.25 -0.17
C ALA A 128 14.42 -12.02 -1.41
N PRO A 129 14.91 -11.37 -2.47
CA PRO A 129 14.17 -11.21 -3.73
C PRO A 129 13.63 -12.54 -4.27
N ALA A 130 12.37 -12.56 -4.73
CA ALA A 130 11.78 -13.74 -5.37
C ALA A 130 12.14 -13.84 -6.86
N ASP A 131 13.40 -13.63 -7.23
CA ASP A 131 13.88 -13.80 -8.60
C ASP A 131 14.27 -15.25 -8.92
N SER A 132 14.37 -15.57 -10.21
CA SER A 132 14.64 -16.94 -10.67
C SER A 132 15.96 -17.51 -10.16
N GLN A 133 16.97 -16.67 -9.97
CA GLN A 133 18.27 -17.09 -9.43
C GLN A 133 18.14 -17.46 -7.94
N THR A 134 17.49 -16.60 -7.14
CA THR A 134 17.29 -16.82 -5.71
C THR A 134 16.39 -18.03 -5.45
N LEU A 135 15.33 -18.21 -6.22
CA LEU A 135 14.45 -19.37 -6.13
C LEU A 135 15.19 -20.67 -6.49
N ALA A 136 16.02 -20.64 -7.54
CA ALA A 136 16.83 -21.80 -7.92
C ALA A 136 17.87 -22.15 -6.85
N GLU A 137 18.56 -21.15 -6.28
CA GLU A 137 19.51 -21.35 -5.19
C GLU A 137 18.80 -21.91 -3.94
N ALA A 138 17.66 -21.35 -3.57
CA ALA A 138 16.91 -21.78 -2.39
C ALA A 138 16.37 -23.20 -2.53
N ALA A 139 15.85 -23.57 -3.72
CA ALA A 139 15.40 -24.93 -4.00
C ALA A 139 16.57 -25.93 -4.00
N ALA A 140 17.73 -25.55 -4.55
CA ALA A 140 18.92 -26.40 -4.50
C ALA A 140 19.43 -26.60 -3.07
N ALA A 141 19.45 -25.53 -2.26
CA ALA A 141 19.90 -25.57 -0.88
C ALA A 141 18.95 -26.33 0.05
N SER A 142 17.63 -26.30 -0.20
CA SER A 142 16.65 -27.00 0.65
C SER A 142 16.73 -28.52 0.51
N GLY A 143 17.20 -29.01 -0.65
CA GLY A 143 17.18 -30.43 -0.99
C GLY A 143 15.76 -31.00 -1.11
N GLN A 144 14.74 -30.15 -1.17
CA GLN A 144 13.33 -30.50 -1.23
C GLN A 144 12.73 -30.06 -2.56
N GLN A 145 11.76 -30.83 -3.07
CA GLN A 145 10.97 -30.39 -4.21
C GLN A 145 9.95 -29.35 -3.74
N PRO A 146 9.88 -28.15 -4.35
CA PRO A 146 8.93 -27.12 -3.93
C PRO A 146 7.48 -27.60 -4.02
N ILE A 147 6.67 -27.21 -3.03
CA ILE A 147 5.24 -27.52 -2.94
C ILE A 147 4.45 -26.27 -3.32
N PHE A 148 3.87 -26.28 -4.51
CA PHE A 148 3.03 -25.18 -5.01
C PHE A 148 1.63 -25.24 -4.40
N LEU A 149 1.18 -24.11 -3.83
CA LEU A 149 -0.14 -23.99 -3.22
C LEU A 149 -1.07 -23.04 -3.96
N SER A 150 -0.52 -22.06 -4.67
CA SER A 150 -1.32 -21.12 -5.45
C SER A 150 -0.53 -20.56 -6.63
N PRO A 151 -1.17 -20.35 -7.80
CA PRO A 151 -0.54 -19.59 -8.87
C PRO A 151 -0.33 -18.12 -8.43
N ALA A 152 0.86 -17.57 -8.67
CA ALA A 152 1.23 -16.21 -8.24
C ALA A 152 0.44 -15.09 -8.96
N GLU A 153 0.00 -15.33 -10.20
CA GLU A 153 -0.69 -14.36 -11.07
C GLU A 153 -1.95 -13.71 -10.49
N PRO A 154 -2.96 -14.45 -10.00
CA PRO A 154 -4.17 -13.83 -9.44
C PRO A 154 -3.89 -12.99 -8.20
N ILE A 155 -2.83 -13.32 -7.45
CA ILE A 155 -2.51 -12.64 -6.18
C ILE A 155 -1.85 -11.29 -6.45
N LEU A 156 -0.85 -11.24 -7.32
CA LEU A 156 -0.20 -9.97 -7.70
C LEU A 156 -1.21 -9.00 -8.33
N THR A 157 -2.16 -9.52 -9.12
CA THR A 157 -3.24 -8.72 -9.72
C THR A 157 -4.18 -8.14 -8.66
N GLN A 158 -4.58 -8.95 -7.66
CA GLN A 158 -5.40 -8.48 -6.55
C GLN A 158 -4.67 -7.46 -5.68
N VAL A 159 -3.39 -7.69 -5.37
CA VAL A 159 -2.65 -6.76 -4.51
C VAL A 159 -2.32 -5.46 -5.26
N ALA A 160 -2.05 -5.50 -6.56
CA ALA A 160 -1.93 -4.29 -7.37
C ALA A 160 -3.21 -3.45 -7.35
N ALA A 161 -4.39 -4.10 -7.38
CA ALA A 161 -5.67 -3.42 -7.25
C ALA A 161 -5.85 -2.74 -5.87
N VAL A 162 -5.36 -3.36 -4.79
CA VAL A 162 -5.43 -2.80 -3.43
C VAL A 162 -4.35 -1.72 -3.19
N ARG A 163 -3.12 -1.88 -3.68
CA ARG A 163 -2.05 -0.88 -3.52
C ARG A 163 -2.32 0.39 -4.32
N GLY A 164 -3.06 0.30 -5.43
CA GLY A 164 -3.55 1.48 -6.17
C GLY A 164 -4.54 2.34 -5.39
N SER A 165 -4.97 1.89 -4.21
CA SER A 165 -6.02 2.50 -3.41
C SER A 165 -5.51 3.32 -2.21
N ASP A 166 -4.30 3.06 -1.72
CA ASP A 166 -3.79 3.61 -0.45
C ASP A 166 -2.94 4.89 -0.60
N GLY A 167 -2.77 5.41 -1.81
CA GLY A 167 -2.15 6.72 -2.06
C GLY A 167 -0.64 6.81 -1.82
N THR A 168 0.04 5.67 -1.60
CA THR A 168 1.50 5.67 -1.45
C THR A 168 2.15 5.50 -2.83
N PRO A 169 2.98 6.45 -3.31
CA PRO A 169 3.62 6.34 -4.62
C PRO A 169 4.56 5.14 -4.66
N ALA A 170 4.23 4.14 -5.47
CA ALA A 170 5.10 2.99 -5.73
C ALA A 170 6.38 3.46 -6.45
N PRO A 171 7.56 2.86 -6.16
CA PRO A 171 8.73 3.06 -7.00
C PRO A 171 8.41 2.59 -8.43
N THR A 172 8.54 3.50 -9.38
CA THR A 172 8.21 3.34 -10.79
C THR A 172 9.10 2.28 -11.44
N LEU A 173 8.53 1.10 -11.63
CA LEU A 173 8.99 0.14 -12.63
C LEU A 173 7.74 -0.49 -13.27
N ASP A 174 7.12 0.26 -14.18
CA ASP A 174 6.04 -0.28 -15.01
C ASP A 174 6.65 -1.25 -16.03
N ARG A 175 6.66 -2.53 -15.66
CA ARG A 175 7.09 -3.63 -16.52
C ARG A 175 6.01 -4.68 -16.71
N SER A 176 4.77 -4.48 -16.23
CA SER A 176 3.76 -5.56 -16.21
C SER A 176 3.47 -6.21 -17.57
N PRO A 177 3.27 -5.47 -18.69
CA PRO A 177 3.06 -6.14 -19.99
C PRO A 177 4.33 -6.78 -20.54
N ILE A 178 5.49 -6.15 -20.34
CA ILE A 178 6.79 -6.64 -20.81
C ILE A 178 7.25 -7.87 -20.01
N LEU A 179 7.03 -7.91 -18.71
CA LEU A 179 7.29 -9.08 -17.88
C LEU A 179 6.38 -10.22 -18.27
N THR A 180 5.10 -9.98 -18.54
CA THR A 180 4.17 -11.03 -18.97
C THR A 180 4.62 -11.66 -20.29
N GLU A 181 5.02 -10.84 -21.26
CA GLU A 181 5.48 -11.33 -22.56
C GLU A 181 6.86 -11.99 -22.49
N VAL A 182 7.79 -11.44 -21.70
CA VAL A 182 9.12 -12.02 -21.46
C VAL A 182 9.02 -13.32 -20.67
N TYR A 183 8.11 -13.41 -19.70
CA TYR A 183 7.89 -14.60 -18.90
C TYR A 183 7.19 -15.69 -19.72
N ALA A 184 6.18 -15.34 -20.53
CA ALA A 184 5.55 -16.25 -21.49
C ALA A 184 6.56 -16.76 -22.54
N THR A 185 7.42 -15.87 -23.05
CA THR A 185 8.48 -16.23 -24.00
C THR A 185 9.54 -17.11 -23.35
N SER A 186 9.88 -16.85 -22.08
CA SER A 186 10.83 -17.68 -21.33
C SER A 186 10.26 -19.07 -21.02
N ASN A 187 8.99 -19.17 -20.64
CA ASN A 187 8.32 -20.44 -20.37
C ASN A 187 8.13 -21.24 -21.67
N ALA A 188 7.78 -20.58 -22.77
CA ALA A 188 7.75 -21.20 -24.09
C ALA A 188 9.14 -21.67 -24.54
N ALA A 189 10.21 -20.93 -24.26
CA ALA A 189 11.58 -21.33 -24.56
C ALA A 189 12.06 -22.49 -23.69
N VAL A 190 11.74 -22.51 -22.40
CA VAL A 190 12.03 -23.62 -21.49
C VAL A 190 11.30 -24.89 -21.93
N ALA A 191 10.04 -24.76 -22.36
CA ALA A 191 9.26 -25.88 -22.90
C ALA A 191 9.80 -26.37 -24.26
N ALA A 192 10.20 -25.46 -25.15
CA ALA A 192 10.68 -25.79 -26.49
C ALA A 192 12.12 -26.33 -26.52
N TYR A 193 12.97 -25.94 -25.56
CA TYR A 193 14.40 -26.30 -25.50
C TYR A 193 14.77 -27.04 -24.21
N ALA A 194 13.88 -27.88 -23.69
CA ALA A 194 14.05 -28.55 -22.40
C ALA A 194 15.34 -29.41 -22.26
N THR A 195 16.01 -29.74 -23.37
CA THR A 195 17.25 -30.53 -23.39
C THR A 195 18.46 -29.83 -24.03
N ASP A 196 18.34 -28.54 -24.38
CA ASP A 196 19.41 -27.76 -25.01
C ASP A 196 19.73 -26.46 -24.23
N PRO A 197 20.71 -26.51 -23.30
CA PRO A 197 21.12 -25.36 -22.50
C PRO A 197 21.69 -24.21 -23.32
N ALA A 198 22.30 -24.50 -24.48
CA ALA A 198 22.86 -23.47 -25.35
C ALA A 198 21.74 -22.71 -26.05
N GLY A 199 20.70 -23.40 -26.55
CA GLY A 199 19.50 -22.80 -27.11
C GLY A 199 18.73 -21.90 -26.12
N GLN A 200 18.64 -22.32 -24.85
CA GLN A 200 18.04 -21.51 -23.78
C GLN A 200 18.80 -20.20 -23.56
N SER A 201 20.14 -20.25 -23.51
CA SER A 201 20.98 -19.08 -23.25
C SER A 201 20.90 -18.01 -24.36
N VAL A 202 20.79 -18.44 -25.62
CA VAL A 202 20.71 -17.52 -26.77
C VAL A 202 19.38 -16.77 -26.77
N ILE A 203 18.27 -17.44 -26.47
CA ILE A 203 16.94 -16.81 -26.42
C ILE A 203 16.82 -15.85 -25.24
N LEU A 204 17.35 -16.22 -24.07
CA LEU A 204 17.41 -15.33 -22.89
C LEU A 204 18.25 -14.08 -23.18
N THR A 205 19.38 -14.24 -23.88
CA THR A 205 20.25 -13.12 -24.27
C THR A 205 19.58 -12.20 -25.29
N GLN A 206 18.82 -12.76 -26.24
CA GLN A 206 18.10 -12.01 -27.27
C GLN A 206 16.88 -11.27 -26.70
N ALA A 207 16.18 -11.87 -25.73
CA ALA A 207 15.10 -11.22 -24.97
C ALA A 207 15.65 -10.05 -24.13
N ALA A 208 16.80 -10.22 -23.48
CA ALA A 208 17.47 -9.17 -22.71
C ALA A 208 17.96 -8.00 -23.60
N ALA A 209 18.48 -8.30 -24.80
CA ALA A 209 18.91 -7.27 -25.75
C ALA A 209 17.73 -6.43 -26.27
N THR A 210 16.57 -7.06 -26.53
CA THR A 210 15.33 -6.39 -26.94
C THR A 210 14.80 -5.45 -25.85
N LEU A 211 14.88 -5.88 -24.59
CA LEU A 211 14.54 -5.08 -23.41
C LEU A 211 15.40 -3.82 -23.28
N PHE A 212 16.69 -3.90 -23.62
CA PHE A 212 17.62 -2.78 -23.52
C PHE A 212 17.34 -1.71 -24.59
N THR A 213 16.98 -2.13 -25.81
CA THR A 213 16.67 -1.20 -26.92
C THR A 213 15.35 -0.44 -26.77
N LEU A 214 14.36 -1.00 -26.06
CA LEU A 214 13.05 -0.36 -25.84
C LEU A 214 13.09 0.74 -24.75
N SER A 215 14.14 0.78 -23.93
CA SER A 215 14.26 1.72 -22.80
C SER A 215 14.76 3.13 -23.15
N ALA A 216 15.09 3.40 -24.42
CA ALA A 216 15.79 4.63 -24.83
C ALA A 216 14.95 5.66 -25.60
N THR A 217 13.66 5.40 -25.84
CA THR A 217 12.76 6.32 -26.56
C THR A 217 11.71 6.90 -25.62
N PRO A 218 11.58 8.24 -25.50
CA PRO A 218 10.50 8.85 -24.74
C PRO A 218 9.15 8.44 -25.35
N VAL A 219 8.34 7.70 -24.59
CA VAL A 219 7.03 7.24 -25.03
C VAL A 219 6.05 8.41 -24.93
N PRO A 220 5.39 8.83 -26.02
CA PRO A 220 4.33 9.84 -25.93
C PRO A 220 3.16 9.27 -25.12
N CYS A 221 2.49 10.10 -24.32
CA CYS A 221 1.41 9.66 -23.42
C CYS A 221 0.15 9.06 -24.12
N ALA A 222 0.19 8.84 -25.44
CA ALA A 222 -0.90 8.24 -26.20
C ALA A 222 -1.23 6.82 -25.73
N SER A 223 -2.42 6.65 -25.16
CA SER A 223 -3.02 5.31 -25.03
C SER A 223 -3.37 4.80 -26.43
N THR A 224 -3.02 3.55 -26.72
CA THR A 224 -3.42 2.85 -27.94
C THR A 224 -4.85 2.30 -27.88
N HIS A 225 -5.52 2.46 -26.74
CA HIS A 225 -6.86 1.93 -26.49
C HIS A 225 -7.97 2.92 -26.86
N SER A 226 -9.06 2.39 -27.41
CA SER A 226 -10.29 3.10 -27.74
C SER A 226 -11.16 3.39 -26.52
N ILE A 227 -12.09 4.34 -26.64
CA ILE A 227 -13.09 4.68 -25.61
C ILE A 227 -13.92 3.44 -25.25
N ALA A 228 -14.29 2.64 -26.26
CA ALA A 228 -15.00 1.38 -26.04
C ALA A 228 -14.21 0.38 -25.18
N GLU A 229 -12.91 0.21 -25.43
CA GLU A 229 -12.04 -0.68 -24.63
C GLU A 229 -11.90 -0.18 -23.18
N HIS A 230 -11.71 1.12 -22.98
CA HIS A 230 -11.68 1.72 -21.65
C HIS A 230 -13.02 1.55 -20.90
N THR A 231 -14.14 1.70 -21.60
CA THR A 231 -15.49 1.53 -21.03
C THR A 231 -15.76 0.07 -20.65
N GLN A 232 -15.29 -0.88 -21.45
CA GLN A 232 -15.43 -2.30 -21.14
C GLN A 232 -14.56 -2.71 -19.94
N ALA A 233 -13.34 -2.19 -19.86
CA ALA A 233 -12.41 -2.47 -18.77
C ALA A 233 -12.82 -1.85 -17.43
N ALA A 234 -13.43 -0.66 -17.43
CA ALA A 234 -13.83 0.04 -16.21
C ALA A 234 -15.02 -0.63 -15.50
N ASP A 235 -15.02 -0.68 -14.17
CA ASP A 235 -16.17 -1.15 -13.39
C ASP A 235 -17.23 -0.05 -13.22
N VAL A 236 -16.77 1.20 -13.14
CA VAL A 236 -17.62 2.39 -13.07
C VAL A 236 -17.14 3.41 -14.09
N VAL A 237 -18.09 3.99 -14.83
CA VAL A 237 -17.86 5.13 -15.74
C VAL A 237 -18.83 6.23 -15.36
N ALA A 238 -18.31 7.41 -15.03
CA ALA A 238 -19.10 8.51 -14.49
C ALA A 238 -18.71 9.85 -15.11
N GLU A 239 -19.69 10.68 -15.41
CA GLU A 239 -19.50 12.09 -15.71
C GLU A 239 -19.42 12.88 -14.40
N GLY A 240 -18.45 13.78 -14.26
CA GLY A 240 -18.32 14.57 -13.04
C GLY A 240 -17.57 15.89 -13.21
N VAL A 241 -17.80 16.80 -12.27
CA VAL A 241 -17.15 18.10 -12.20
C VAL A 241 -16.13 18.10 -11.07
N VAL A 242 -14.91 18.56 -11.35
CA VAL A 242 -13.86 18.70 -10.33
C VAL A 242 -14.24 19.83 -9.38
N THR A 243 -14.42 19.52 -8.11
CA THR A 243 -14.79 20.48 -7.06
C THR A 243 -13.63 20.90 -6.17
N GLN A 244 -12.59 20.08 -6.09
CA GLN A 244 -11.37 20.38 -5.33
C GLN A 244 -10.17 19.63 -5.90
N THR A 245 -8.99 20.25 -5.88
CA THR A 245 -7.70 19.60 -6.13
C THR A 245 -6.75 19.92 -4.97
N ASP A 246 -6.26 18.91 -4.26
CA ASP A 246 -5.30 19.09 -3.16
C ASP A 246 -4.34 17.89 -3.06
N GLY A 247 -3.04 18.13 -3.25
CA GLY A 247 -2.00 17.13 -3.01
C GLY A 247 -2.14 15.80 -3.78
N GLY A 248 -2.79 15.79 -4.95
CA GLY A 248 -3.07 14.58 -5.74
C GLY A 248 -4.46 13.98 -5.49
N ILE A 249 -5.18 14.47 -4.48
CA ILE A 249 -6.59 14.13 -4.25
C ILE A 249 -7.46 15.10 -5.04
N VAL A 250 -8.44 14.56 -5.75
CA VAL A 250 -9.41 15.30 -6.54
C VAL A 250 -10.81 14.95 -6.07
N ALA A 251 -11.53 15.95 -5.56
CA ALA A 251 -12.95 15.79 -5.27
C ALA A 251 -13.75 16.03 -6.56
N VAL A 252 -14.69 15.12 -6.84
CA VAL A 252 -15.55 15.15 -8.02
C VAL A 252 -17.00 15.04 -7.58
N GLN A 253 -17.84 15.94 -8.08
CA GLN A 253 -19.29 15.78 -7.98
C GLN A 253 -19.79 15.07 -9.23
N VAL A 254 -20.37 13.89 -9.03
CA VAL A 254 -20.90 13.06 -10.13
C VAL A 254 -22.19 13.68 -10.64
N VAL A 255 -22.22 13.94 -11.95
CA VAL A 255 -23.37 14.42 -12.71
C VAL A 255 -24.25 13.23 -13.07
N GLN A 256 -23.67 12.22 -13.72
CA GLN A 256 -24.35 11.00 -14.14
C GLN A 256 -23.41 9.81 -14.22
N TYR A 257 -23.96 8.60 -14.13
CA TYR A 257 -23.22 7.37 -14.35
C TYR A 257 -23.57 6.77 -15.70
N PHE A 258 -22.57 6.43 -16.50
CA PHE A 258 -22.73 5.69 -17.75
C PHE A 258 -22.59 4.18 -17.55
N LYS A 259 -21.85 3.76 -16.52
CA LYS A 259 -21.71 2.35 -16.12
C LYS A 259 -21.61 2.29 -14.61
N LYS A 260 -22.48 1.50 -13.96
CA LYS A 260 -22.42 1.23 -12.53
C LYS A 260 -22.07 -0.22 -12.24
N SER A 261 -21.23 -0.42 -11.22
CA SER A 261 -21.14 -1.69 -10.49
C SER A 261 -22.20 -1.72 -9.37
N ASN A 262 -22.41 -2.89 -8.77
CA ASN A 262 -23.33 -3.07 -7.63
C ASN A 262 -22.94 -2.26 -6.38
N SER A 263 -21.76 -1.65 -6.40
CA SER A 263 -21.12 -0.90 -5.33
C SER A 263 -20.99 0.59 -5.65
N SER A 264 -21.83 1.08 -6.55
CA SER A 264 -21.85 2.47 -7.02
C SER A 264 -21.65 3.51 -5.90
N PHE A 265 -20.80 4.50 -6.21
CA PHE A 265 -20.33 5.50 -5.27
C PHE A 265 -21.40 6.53 -4.89
N SER A 266 -21.14 7.20 -3.76
CA SER A 266 -21.84 8.43 -3.40
C SER A 266 -21.72 9.49 -4.51
N PRO A 267 -22.72 10.38 -4.68
CA PRO A 267 -22.64 11.53 -5.60
C PRO A 267 -21.41 12.43 -5.40
N ASN A 268 -20.78 12.36 -4.22
CA ASN A 268 -19.51 13.01 -3.94
C ASN A 268 -18.40 11.96 -3.93
N LEU A 269 -17.56 11.98 -4.95
CA LEU A 269 -16.48 11.05 -5.15
C LEU A 269 -15.16 11.74 -4.81
N GLN A 270 -14.36 11.13 -3.93
CA GLN A 270 -12.97 11.54 -3.74
C GLN A 270 -12.07 10.57 -4.49
N LEU A 271 -11.32 11.12 -5.43
CA LEU A 271 -10.41 10.39 -6.28
C LEU A 271 -8.99 10.63 -5.83
N ASN A 272 -8.22 9.57 -5.68
CA ASN A 272 -6.78 9.71 -5.54
C ASN A 272 -6.13 9.53 -6.91
N ILE A 273 -5.61 10.62 -7.47
CA ILE A 273 -5.02 10.60 -8.81
C ILE A 273 -3.52 10.38 -8.68
N ILE A 274 -3.09 9.19 -9.08
CA ILE A 274 -1.66 8.86 -9.17
C ILE A 274 -1.16 9.36 -10.53
N GLN A 275 -0.44 10.47 -10.53
CA GLN A 275 0.20 10.99 -11.75
C GLN A 275 1.43 10.14 -12.09
N SER A 276 1.51 9.67 -13.34
CA SER A 276 2.73 9.06 -13.88
C SER A 276 3.79 10.13 -14.10
N ALA A 277 5.05 9.81 -13.80
CA ALA A 277 6.20 10.73 -13.93
C ALA A 277 6.35 11.35 -15.33
N ASN A 278 5.78 10.71 -16.35
CA ASN A 278 5.89 11.14 -17.74
C ASN A 278 4.61 11.82 -18.27
N CYS A 279 3.51 11.81 -17.51
CA CYS A 279 2.21 12.35 -17.94
C CYS A 279 1.56 13.12 -16.80
N SER A 280 1.81 14.43 -16.74
CA SER A 280 1.13 15.32 -15.80
C SER A 280 -0.23 15.73 -16.35
N LEU A 281 -1.29 15.35 -15.65
CA LEU A 281 -2.63 15.84 -15.91
C LEU A 281 -2.92 17.05 -15.02
N ALA A 282 -3.12 18.22 -15.63
CA ALA A 282 -3.65 19.37 -14.92
C ALA A 282 -5.19 19.33 -14.97
N LEU A 283 -5.82 19.13 -13.81
CA LEU A 283 -7.26 19.26 -13.62
C LEU A 283 -7.54 20.58 -12.92
N SER A 284 -8.47 21.37 -13.45
CA SER A 284 -8.90 22.62 -12.82
C SER A 284 -10.23 22.43 -12.10
N VAL A 285 -10.41 23.11 -10.98
CA VAL A 285 -11.72 23.17 -10.31
C VAL A 285 -12.74 23.84 -11.25
N GLY A 286 -13.88 23.18 -11.44
CA GLY A 286 -14.93 23.58 -12.37
C GLY A 286 -14.87 22.88 -13.73
N ASP A 287 -13.77 22.19 -14.04
CA ASP A 287 -13.64 21.43 -15.29
C ASP A 287 -14.49 20.14 -15.22
N HIS A 288 -14.95 19.71 -16.40
CA HIS A 288 -15.94 18.67 -16.59
C HIS A 288 -15.36 17.50 -17.38
N TYR A 289 -15.51 16.29 -16.84
CA TYR A 289 -14.75 15.12 -17.28
C TYR A 289 -15.56 13.82 -17.16
N ILE A 290 -15.18 12.81 -17.96
CA ILE A 290 -15.64 11.43 -17.79
C ILE A 290 -14.58 10.59 -17.08
N PHE A 291 -14.89 10.08 -15.91
CA PHE A 291 -13.98 9.30 -15.08
C PHE A 291 -14.21 7.80 -15.30
N TYR A 292 -13.12 7.06 -15.48
CA TYR A 292 -13.10 5.59 -15.54
C TYR A 292 -12.46 5.04 -14.27
N ALA A 293 -13.18 4.20 -13.53
CA ALA A 293 -12.71 3.60 -12.28
C ALA A 293 -12.67 2.08 -12.37
N LEU A 294 -11.61 1.48 -11.83
CA LEU A 294 -11.35 0.03 -11.81
C LEU A 294 -11.40 -0.51 -10.37
N GLY A 295 -12.31 -1.45 -10.07
CA GLY A 295 -12.46 -2.20 -8.81
C GLY A 295 -13.56 -1.71 -7.86
N ASP A 296 -13.44 -2.00 -6.55
CA ASP A 296 -14.35 -1.58 -5.48
C ASP A 296 -13.62 -1.49 -4.10
N PRO A 297 -13.85 -0.54 -3.17
CA PRO A 297 -14.40 0.83 -3.22
C PRO A 297 -13.33 1.94 -3.06
N VAL A 298 -12.05 1.61 -3.17
CA VAL A 298 -10.94 2.57 -3.08
C VAL A 298 -10.12 2.39 -4.36
N LEU A 299 -10.33 3.24 -5.36
CA LEU A 299 -9.90 2.93 -6.73
C LEU A 299 -8.95 3.96 -7.34
N PRO A 300 -7.98 3.50 -8.14
CA PRO A 300 -7.29 4.36 -9.07
C PRO A 300 -8.30 4.84 -10.13
N VAL A 301 -8.40 6.16 -10.30
CA VAL A 301 -9.25 6.78 -11.31
C VAL A 301 -8.39 7.65 -12.21
N TYR A 302 -8.61 7.53 -13.51
CA TYR A 302 -7.87 8.28 -14.52
C TYR A 302 -8.79 9.36 -15.13
N ALA A 303 -8.25 10.59 -15.26
CA ALA A 303 -8.92 11.81 -15.76
C ALA A 303 -8.05 12.55 -16.81
N LEU A 304 -8.58 13.28 -17.81
CA LEU A 304 -7.99 13.45 -19.16
C LEU A 304 -8.54 14.73 -19.87
N ASN A 305 -7.78 15.31 -20.80
CA ASN A 305 -7.93 16.71 -21.26
C ASN A 305 -7.64 16.88 -22.79
N GLN A 306 -8.00 18.03 -23.37
CA GLN A 306 -8.10 18.41 -24.79
C GLN A 306 -6.81 18.42 -25.64
N ASP A 307 -5.60 18.40 -25.05
CA ASP A 307 -4.40 18.77 -25.82
C ASP A 307 -3.37 17.68 -26.11
N ASN A 308 -3.50 16.43 -25.62
CA ASN A 308 -2.70 15.29 -26.10
C ASN A 308 -3.31 13.97 -25.63
N TYR A 309 -3.48 13.02 -26.55
CA TYR A 309 -4.04 11.68 -26.32
C TYR A 309 -3.44 11.02 -25.07
N VAL A 310 -4.26 10.85 -24.04
CA VAL A 310 -4.27 9.91 -22.91
C VAL A 310 -5.79 9.86 -22.52
N PRO A 311 -6.39 8.80 -21.96
CA PRO A 311 -7.73 8.32 -22.36
C PRO A 311 -9.06 8.96 -21.81
N ILE A 312 -9.33 10.26 -21.80
CA ILE A 312 -10.71 10.78 -21.55
C ILE A 312 -11.05 11.82 -22.61
N ALA A 313 -12.12 11.45 -23.28
CA ALA A 313 -12.81 12.15 -24.32
C ALA A 313 -13.70 13.28 -23.78
N PRO A 314 -14.02 14.28 -24.62
CA PRO A 314 -14.88 15.38 -24.21
C PRO A 314 -16.23 14.85 -23.72
N VAL A 315 -16.89 15.59 -22.81
CA VAL A 315 -18.32 15.38 -22.56
C VAL A 315 -19.11 15.96 -23.74
N ASP A 316 -19.01 15.30 -24.89
CA ASP A 316 -19.76 15.60 -26.11
C ASP A 316 -20.69 14.44 -26.44
N GLU A 317 -21.71 14.71 -27.27
CA GLU A 317 -22.74 13.73 -27.60
C GLU A 317 -22.18 12.46 -28.27
N THR A 318 -21.08 12.58 -29.03
CA THR A 318 -20.43 11.44 -29.71
C THR A 318 -19.76 10.53 -28.70
N THR A 319 -18.99 11.12 -27.79
CA THR A 319 -18.33 10.41 -26.69
C THR A 319 -19.34 9.72 -25.78
N ILE A 320 -20.39 10.43 -25.38
CA ILE A 320 -21.47 9.88 -24.55
C ILE A 320 -22.16 8.71 -25.27
N ALA A 321 -22.43 8.85 -26.57
CA ALA A 321 -23.03 7.79 -27.36
C ALA A 321 -22.13 6.55 -27.45
N GLU A 322 -20.81 6.73 -27.63
CA GLU A 322 -19.85 5.63 -27.68
C GLU A 322 -19.75 4.90 -26.33
N ILE A 323 -19.71 5.63 -25.21
CA ILE A 323 -19.68 5.04 -23.86
C ILE A 323 -21.00 4.32 -23.56
N THR A 324 -22.14 4.92 -23.92
CA THR A 324 -23.46 4.31 -23.72
C THR A 324 -23.56 3.00 -24.53
N ALA A 325 -23.10 3.01 -25.78
CA ALA A 325 -23.06 1.82 -26.61
C ALA A 325 -22.10 0.74 -26.06
N ALA A 326 -20.92 1.14 -25.57
CA ALA A 326 -19.91 0.22 -25.05
C ALA A 326 -20.25 -0.34 -23.65
N SER A 327 -20.93 0.42 -22.80
CA SER A 327 -21.36 -0.02 -21.47
C SER A 327 -22.59 -0.91 -21.51
N GLY A 328 -23.46 -0.72 -22.51
CA GLY A 328 -24.76 -1.38 -22.59
C GLY A 328 -25.76 -0.91 -21.52
N GLN A 329 -25.49 0.21 -20.84
CA GLN A 329 -26.35 0.78 -19.80
C GLN A 329 -26.86 2.16 -20.23
N GLU A 330 -28.09 2.50 -19.85
CA GLU A 330 -28.60 3.88 -20.03
C GLU A 330 -27.99 4.81 -18.97
N PRO A 331 -27.59 6.04 -19.33
CA PRO A 331 -27.03 6.99 -18.37
C PRO A 331 -28.00 7.29 -17.23
N GLU A 332 -27.54 7.15 -15.99
CA GLU A 332 -28.33 7.46 -14.80
C GLU A 332 -27.90 8.81 -14.22
N ALA A 333 -28.77 9.82 -14.37
CA ALA A 333 -28.54 11.14 -13.81
C ALA A 333 -28.60 11.12 -12.28
N VAL A 334 -27.58 11.72 -11.65
CA VAL A 334 -27.45 11.82 -10.20
C VAL A 334 -27.74 13.24 -9.72
N GLN A 335 -27.16 14.23 -10.42
CA GLN A 335 -27.26 15.65 -10.08
C GLN A 335 -27.32 16.50 -11.36
N SER A 336 -27.95 17.68 -11.28
CA SER A 336 -27.91 18.62 -12.40
C SER A 336 -26.55 19.32 -12.45
N LEU A 337 -25.94 19.34 -13.64
CA LEU A 337 -24.70 20.07 -13.89
C LEU A 337 -24.82 21.55 -13.49
N GLU A 338 -25.97 22.18 -13.80
CA GLU A 338 -26.26 23.57 -13.40
C GLU A 338 -26.26 23.75 -11.88
N GLY A 339 -26.79 22.78 -11.11
CA GLY A 339 -26.80 22.83 -9.65
C GLY A 339 -25.40 22.75 -9.06
N ILE A 340 -24.55 21.89 -9.63
CA ILE A 340 -23.14 21.75 -9.25
C ILE A 340 -22.38 23.05 -9.51
N ILE A 341 -22.50 23.61 -10.72
CA ILE A 341 -21.81 24.86 -11.11
C ILE A 341 -22.26 26.04 -10.23
N LEU A 342 -23.56 26.16 -9.96
CA LEU A 342 -24.08 27.20 -9.07
C LEU A 342 -23.48 27.08 -7.66
N SER A 343 -23.35 25.87 -7.12
CA SER A 343 -22.75 25.63 -5.80
C SER A 343 -21.25 26.00 -5.75
N LEU A 344 -20.50 25.73 -6.82
CA LEU A 344 -19.09 26.08 -6.96
C LEU A 344 -18.86 27.59 -7.10
N SER A 345 -19.79 28.28 -7.78
CA SER A 345 -19.74 29.74 -7.89
C SER A 345 -20.03 30.44 -6.56
N ALA A 346 -20.94 29.90 -5.75
CA ALA A 346 -21.31 30.45 -4.44
C ALA A 346 -20.18 30.35 -3.40
N THR A 347 -19.25 29.40 -3.57
CA THR A 347 -18.10 29.18 -2.69
C THR A 347 -16.87 30.02 -3.09
N GLY A 348 -16.95 30.80 -4.16
CA GLY A 348 -15.89 31.71 -4.60
C GLY A 348 -14.68 31.02 -5.24
N THR A 349 -14.81 29.72 -5.55
CA THR A 349 -13.72 28.85 -6.02
C THR A 349 -13.51 28.85 -7.53
N VAL A 350 -14.37 29.51 -8.33
CA VAL A 350 -14.24 29.54 -9.79
C VAL A 350 -14.06 30.98 -10.29
N THR A 351 -12.97 31.24 -11.01
CA THR A 351 -12.72 32.53 -11.66
C THR A 351 -13.27 32.46 -13.09
N ALA A 352 -14.55 32.83 -13.28
CA ALA A 352 -15.27 33.04 -14.55
C ALA A 352 -15.11 31.97 -15.66
N LEU A 353 -16.20 31.27 -16.01
CA LEU A 353 -16.25 30.31 -17.13
C LEU A 353 -16.12 30.98 -18.51
N PRO A 354 -15.53 30.29 -19.51
CA PRO A 354 -15.72 30.62 -20.93
C PRO A 354 -17.17 30.30 -21.38
N PRO A 355 -17.75 31.07 -22.32
CA PRO A 355 -19.17 31.00 -22.63
C PRO A 355 -19.46 29.97 -23.73
N GLN A 356 -19.61 28.67 -23.43
CA GLN A 356 -20.27 27.71 -24.33
C GLN A 356 -20.86 26.51 -23.58
N LEU A 357 -22.19 26.38 -23.55
CA LEU A 357 -22.96 25.32 -24.23
C LEU A 357 -24.47 25.49 -23.94
N ALA A 358 -25.29 25.14 -24.93
CA ALA A 358 -26.74 25.38 -24.94
C ALA A 358 -27.51 24.41 -24.01
N THR A 359 -28.57 24.97 -23.42
CA THR A 359 -29.50 24.36 -22.47
C THR A 359 -30.24 23.15 -23.06
N VAL A 360 -30.19 22.00 -22.38
CA VAL A 360 -31.10 20.87 -22.62
C VAL A 360 -32.09 20.80 -21.46
N THR A 361 -33.37 21.03 -21.75
CA THR A 361 -34.47 20.96 -20.78
C THR A 361 -34.93 19.50 -20.62
N PRO A 362 -34.76 18.84 -19.46
CA PRO A 362 -35.33 17.51 -19.26
C PRO A 362 -36.85 17.56 -19.10
N THR A 363 -37.54 16.60 -19.74
CA THR A 363 -38.98 16.37 -19.57
C THR A 363 -39.20 15.53 -18.30
N PRO A 364 -39.99 15.98 -17.31
CA PRO A 364 -40.17 15.24 -16.07
C PRO A 364 -41.12 14.05 -16.25
N THR A 365 -40.65 12.85 -15.92
CA THR A 365 -41.48 11.65 -15.71
C THR A 365 -41.98 11.58 -14.26
N PRO A 366 -43.24 11.18 -14.01
CA PRO A 366 -43.81 11.17 -12.66
C PRO A 366 -43.35 9.95 -11.84
N PHE A 367 -42.85 10.21 -10.63
CA PHE A 367 -42.51 9.19 -9.63
C PHE A 367 -43.78 8.61 -8.98
N SER A 368 -43.81 7.27 -8.86
CA SER A 368 -44.82 6.54 -8.08
C SER A 368 -44.32 6.35 -6.65
N SER A 369 -45.11 6.80 -5.66
CA SER A 369 -44.80 6.67 -4.23
C SER A 369 -44.94 5.22 -3.73
N PHE A 370 -43.86 4.64 -3.21
CA PHE A 370 -43.91 3.41 -2.41
C PHE A 370 -44.10 3.74 -0.93
N ASN A 371 -45.06 3.06 -0.31
CA ASN A 371 -45.38 3.19 1.12
C ASN A 371 -44.75 2.01 1.87
N LEU A 372 -43.79 2.28 2.77
CA LEU A 372 -43.15 1.25 3.60
C LEU A 372 -43.75 1.24 5.00
N THR A 373 -44.32 0.10 5.38
CA THR A 373 -44.82 -0.18 6.74
C THR A 373 -43.66 -0.59 7.65
N PRO A 374 -43.46 0.05 8.82
CA PRO A 374 -42.36 -0.30 9.71
C PRO A 374 -42.63 -1.59 10.51
N THR A 375 -41.68 -2.52 10.49
CA THR A 375 -41.62 -3.68 11.41
C THR A 375 -40.84 -3.33 12.69
N PRO A 376 -41.20 -3.93 13.84
CA PRO A 376 -40.59 -3.60 15.12
C PRO A 376 -39.20 -4.24 15.30
N PHE A 377 -38.28 -3.44 15.86
CA PHE A 377 -36.94 -3.83 16.29
C PHE A 377 -36.98 -4.82 17.46
N ILE A 378 -36.21 -5.91 17.36
CA ILE A 378 -35.83 -6.77 18.48
C ILE A 378 -34.40 -6.42 18.89
N THR A 379 -34.21 -6.00 20.13
CA THR A 379 -32.91 -5.73 20.75
C THR A 379 -32.23 -7.04 21.17
N PRO A 380 -30.99 -7.32 20.74
CA PRO A 380 -30.24 -8.48 21.23
C PRO A 380 -29.58 -8.19 22.59
N VAL A 381 -29.73 -9.14 23.51
CA VAL A 381 -29.05 -9.19 24.81
C VAL A 381 -27.65 -9.81 24.63
N PRO A 382 -26.57 -9.22 25.15
CA PRO A 382 -25.23 -9.79 25.04
C PRO A 382 -25.01 -10.94 26.05
N PRO A 383 -24.31 -12.03 25.66
CA PRO A 383 -23.94 -13.11 26.56
C PRO A 383 -22.73 -12.73 27.46
N PRO A 384 -22.59 -13.36 28.64
CA PRO A 384 -21.52 -13.07 29.59
C PRO A 384 -20.22 -13.79 29.21
N ASN A 385 -19.11 -13.06 29.09
CA ASN A 385 -17.77 -13.63 28.98
C ASN A 385 -17.07 -13.66 30.34
N PRO A 386 -16.44 -14.79 30.73
CA PRO A 386 -15.49 -14.85 31.83
C PRO A 386 -14.05 -14.56 31.38
N PHE A 387 -13.30 -14.00 32.33
CA PHE A 387 -11.90 -13.57 32.32
C PHE A 387 -10.87 -14.53 31.70
N LEU A 388 -9.80 -13.97 31.13
CA LEU A 388 -8.40 -14.32 31.44
C LEU A 388 -7.48 -13.11 31.16
N THR A 389 -6.83 -12.61 32.21
CA THR A 389 -5.80 -11.56 32.19
C THR A 389 -4.43 -12.20 31.99
N VAL A 390 -3.71 -11.80 30.93
CA VAL A 390 -2.28 -12.10 30.75
C VAL A 390 -1.48 -10.93 31.28
N GLU A 391 -0.52 -11.24 32.16
CA GLU A 391 0.40 -10.30 32.80
C GLU A 391 1.20 -9.51 31.77
N SER A 392 1.16 -8.18 31.92
CA SER A 392 2.01 -7.26 31.20
C SER A 392 3.39 -7.21 31.86
N LEU A 393 4.44 -7.50 31.09
CA LEU A 393 5.81 -7.11 31.39
C LEU A 393 5.88 -5.59 31.37
N THR A 394 5.67 -5.00 32.54
CA THR A 394 5.66 -3.56 32.72
C THR A 394 7.07 -2.99 32.72
N LEU A 395 7.12 -1.78 32.19
CA LEU A 395 8.09 -0.70 32.26
C LEU A 395 8.53 -0.34 33.71
N ALA A 396 8.70 -1.34 34.59
CA ALA A 396 9.04 -1.17 36.00
C ALA A 396 10.57 -1.14 36.24
N GLY A 397 11.37 -1.69 35.31
CA GLY A 397 12.83 -1.74 35.46
C GLY A 397 13.52 -0.38 35.39
N ILE A 398 13.02 0.54 34.57
CA ILE A 398 13.66 1.86 34.37
C ILE A 398 13.19 2.88 35.41
N CYS A 399 11.92 2.83 35.84
CA CYS A 399 11.45 3.66 36.96
C CYS A 399 12.06 3.26 38.31
N GLY A 400 12.37 1.97 38.52
CA GLY A 400 13.01 1.49 39.75
C GLY A 400 14.43 2.06 39.96
N ILE A 401 15.22 2.20 38.89
CA ILE A 401 16.59 2.74 38.98
C ILE A 401 16.56 4.24 39.27
N VAL A 402 15.61 4.99 38.70
CA VAL A 402 15.46 6.42 38.99
C VAL A 402 14.98 6.63 40.44
N ALA A 403 14.04 5.81 40.94
CA ALA A 403 13.59 5.89 42.33
C ALA A 403 14.72 5.54 43.33
N LEU A 404 15.58 4.57 43.02
CA LEU A 404 16.72 4.20 43.86
C LEU A 404 17.78 5.31 43.91
N LEU A 405 18.06 5.96 42.77
CA LEU A 405 19.03 7.07 42.70
C LEU A 405 18.50 8.34 43.40
N VAL A 406 17.20 8.65 43.27
CA VAL A 406 16.57 9.76 44.00
C VAL A 406 16.52 9.47 45.51
N GLY A 407 16.23 8.23 45.91
CA GLY A 407 16.25 7.79 47.30
C GLY A 407 17.63 7.88 47.95
N LEU A 408 18.68 7.45 47.25
CA LEU A 408 20.08 7.57 47.70
C LEU A 408 20.52 9.04 47.80
N GLY A 409 20.12 9.89 46.85
CA GLY A 409 20.41 11.33 46.88
C GLY A 409 19.78 12.05 48.08
N LEU A 410 18.54 11.72 48.44
CA LEU A 410 17.85 12.29 49.60
C LEU A 410 18.43 11.80 50.94
N GLY A 411 18.84 10.54 51.03
CA GLY A 411 19.46 9.98 52.23
C GLY A 411 20.79 10.65 52.59
N VAL A 412 21.63 10.93 51.59
CA VAL A 412 22.92 11.61 51.80
C VAL A 412 22.73 13.08 52.22
N ALA A 413 21.73 13.77 51.66
CA ALA A 413 21.41 15.14 52.02
C ALA A 413 20.89 15.26 53.47
N ALA A 414 20.04 14.33 53.92
CA ALA A 414 19.54 14.32 55.30
C ALA A 414 20.67 14.07 56.32
N THR A 415 21.64 13.22 55.98
CA THR A 415 22.78 12.91 56.85
C THR A 415 23.77 14.09 56.95
N LEU A 416 23.95 14.86 55.88
CA LEU A 416 24.79 16.06 55.88
C LEU A 416 24.17 17.25 56.65
N ILE A 417 22.83 17.37 56.65
CA ILE A 417 22.12 18.42 57.39
C ILE A 417 22.15 18.15 58.91
N LEU A 418 22.10 16.88 59.33
CA LEU A 418 22.20 16.54 60.75
C LEU A 418 23.63 16.73 61.29
N ARG A 419 24.67 16.58 60.46
CA ARG A 419 26.07 16.76 60.87
C ARG A 419 26.57 18.20 60.92
N GLN A 420 25.78 19.17 60.44
CA GLN A 420 26.07 20.61 60.57
C GLN A 420 25.34 21.26 61.76
N ARG A 421 24.63 20.47 62.56
CA ARG A 421 23.86 20.94 63.72
C ARG A 421 24.48 20.57 65.07
N ASP A 422 25.57 19.81 65.04
CA ASP A 422 26.58 19.68 66.10
C ASP A 422 27.80 20.52 65.70
#